data_AF-A0A522G5X7-F1
#
_entry.id   AF-A0A522G5X7-F1
#
_cell.length_a   1.000
_cell.length_b   1.000
_cell.length_c   1.000
_cell.angle_alpha   90.00
_cell.angle_beta   90.00
_cell.angle_gamma   90.00
#
_symmetry.space_group_name_H-M   'P 1'
#
loop_
_entity.id
_entity.type
_entity.pdbx_description
1 polymer ?
#
loop_
_entity_poly.entity_id
_entity_poly.type
_entity_poly.pdbx_seq_one_letter_code
_entity_poly.pdbx_strand_id
1 'polypeptide(L)'
;MQSLTELEQLVVRALQAAGASREQAGTTARALVAAEAQGLASHGLSRVPMYVAHLRAGRVNGQATPVIVAQRSSAVLVDAADGFAFPACQLAVREAILRAQASGIAIGAVKNSHHFGAAAYHLAPVAEAALVGLAFGNSPAAMPAAGGKRAIFGTNPIAATFPRVGARPVTVDLSLSEAARGKLMVAAKKGEPIPLGWALDQHGQPTTDAKEGLAGSMLPMGGTKGAMLALIVELLVTSLTGARFGMEADSFFEEKGNQPRIGQVFIVIDPGALGGTAAYAERVEALLGAMLVDDEVRVPGYRRDGIAARAAIEGVEVPEAVLKPLLELAARTSGR
;
A
#
# COMPACT_ATOMS: atom_id res chain seq x y z
N MET A 1 -11.85 -8.84 22.13
CA MET A 1 -11.95 -8.38 20.72
C MET A 1 -12.32 -6.91 20.72
N GLN A 2 -11.80 -6.14 19.78
CA GLN A 2 -12.08 -4.72 19.61
C GLN A 2 -12.90 -4.52 18.33
N SER A 3 -13.94 -3.70 18.37
CA SER A 3 -14.69 -3.37 17.16
C SER A 3 -13.85 -2.51 16.22
N LEU A 4 -14.15 -2.57 14.92
CA LEU A 4 -13.44 -1.76 13.92
C LEU A 4 -13.59 -0.26 14.21
N THR A 5 -14.78 0.17 14.65
CA THR A 5 -15.05 1.57 15.02
C THR A 5 -14.19 2.03 16.21
N GLU A 6 -14.06 1.21 17.26
CA GLU A 6 -13.20 1.55 18.41
C GLU A 6 -11.73 1.65 18.01
N LEU A 7 -11.26 0.74 17.16
CA LEU A 7 -9.91 0.76 16.64
C LEU A 7 -9.66 2.00 15.78
N GLU A 8 -10.58 2.36 14.89
CA GLU A 8 -10.46 3.57 14.07
C GLU A 8 -10.38 4.82 14.95
N GLN A 9 -11.27 4.95 15.92
CA GLN A 9 -11.25 6.07 16.86
C GLN A 9 -9.94 6.14 17.66
N LEU A 10 -9.40 4.98 18.08
CA LEU A 10 -8.14 4.90 18.78
C LEU A 10 -6.98 5.39 17.91
N VAL A 11 -6.91 4.93 16.66
CA VAL A 11 -5.87 5.34 15.71
C VAL A 11 -6.00 6.83 15.35
N VAL A 12 -7.22 7.33 15.15
CA VAL A 12 -7.47 8.77 14.94
C VAL A 12 -6.91 9.59 16.08
N ARG A 13 -7.23 9.25 17.34
CA ARG A 13 -6.72 9.96 18.52
C ARG A 13 -5.20 9.94 18.58
N ALA A 14 -4.57 8.79 18.33
CA ALA A 14 -3.11 8.67 18.34
C ALA A 14 -2.44 9.57 17.28
N LEU A 15 -2.99 9.62 16.07
CA LEU A 15 -2.47 10.47 14.98
C LEU A 15 -2.71 11.95 15.25
N GLN A 16 -3.89 12.33 15.75
CA GLN A 16 -4.20 13.71 16.10
C GLN A 16 -3.32 14.22 17.26
N ALA A 17 -3.08 13.40 18.27
CA ALA A 17 -2.15 13.70 19.36
C ALA A 17 -0.70 13.90 18.87
N ALA A 18 -0.37 13.43 17.67
CA ALA A 18 0.91 13.62 17.00
C ALA A 18 0.93 14.80 16.02
N GLY A 19 -0.19 15.54 15.87
CA GLY A 19 -0.28 16.73 15.03
C GLY A 19 -0.94 16.54 13.67
N ALA A 20 -1.61 15.40 13.41
CA ALA A 20 -2.41 15.22 12.21
C ALA A 20 -3.75 15.98 12.28
N SER A 21 -4.18 16.56 11.17
CA SER A 21 -5.52 17.11 10.99
C SER A 21 -6.58 16.01 11.05
N ARG A 22 -7.85 16.39 11.19
CA ARG A 22 -8.97 15.44 11.20
C ARG A 22 -9.03 14.59 9.93
N GLU A 23 -8.77 15.22 8.77
CA GLU A 23 -8.78 14.55 7.48
C GLU A 23 -7.63 13.53 7.40
N GLN A 24 -6.40 13.99 7.64
CA GLN A 24 -5.18 13.17 7.60
C GLN A 24 -5.28 11.96 8.55
N ALA A 25 -5.74 12.19 9.78
CA ALA A 25 -5.92 11.12 10.76
C ALA A 25 -7.05 10.16 10.35
N GLY A 26 -8.20 10.68 9.89
CA GLY A 26 -9.37 9.89 9.57
C GLY A 26 -9.17 8.92 8.40
N THR A 27 -8.64 9.40 7.27
CA THR A 27 -8.36 8.54 6.10
C THR A 27 -7.29 7.50 6.41
N THR A 28 -6.25 7.89 7.13
CA THR A 28 -5.17 6.99 7.51
C THR A 28 -5.67 5.91 8.46
N ALA A 29 -6.44 6.27 9.50
CA ALA A 29 -6.99 5.32 10.45
C ALA A 29 -7.86 4.25 9.77
N ARG A 30 -8.78 4.66 8.88
CA ARG A 30 -9.62 3.73 8.11
C ARG A 30 -8.79 2.73 7.31
N ALA A 31 -7.72 3.18 6.66
CA ALA A 31 -6.87 2.29 5.87
C ALA A 31 -6.09 1.29 6.72
N LEU A 32 -5.55 1.72 7.87
CA LEU A 32 -4.83 0.83 8.77
C LEU A 32 -5.75 -0.18 9.45
N VAL A 33 -6.95 0.23 9.86
CA VAL A 33 -7.94 -0.69 10.44
C VAL A 33 -8.50 -1.64 9.38
N ALA A 34 -8.71 -1.18 8.14
CA ALA A 34 -9.09 -2.06 7.04
C ALA A 34 -8.02 -3.13 6.75
N ALA A 35 -6.74 -2.75 6.77
CA ALA A 35 -5.65 -3.71 6.63
C ALA A 35 -5.63 -4.72 7.79
N GLU A 36 -5.85 -4.26 9.02
CA GLU A 36 -5.96 -5.14 10.20
C GLU A 36 -7.14 -6.13 10.05
N ALA A 37 -8.31 -5.63 9.67
CA ALA A 37 -9.52 -6.43 9.45
C ALA A 37 -9.33 -7.49 8.33
N GLN A 38 -8.46 -7.24 7.37
CA GLN A 38 -8.10 -8.19 6.30
C GLN A 38 -7.01 -9.20 6.72
N GLY A 39 -6.51 -9.12 7.96
CA GLY A 39 -5.40 -9.93 8.45
C GLY A 39 -4.03 -9.50 7.90
N LEU A 40 -3.90 -8.26 7.42
CA LEU A 40 -2.65 -7.68 6.91
C LEU A 40 -1.95 -6.85 8.01
N ALA A 41 -1.61 -7.50 9.12
CA ALA A 41 -1.00 -6.84 10.28
C ALA A 41 0.25 -6.01 9.93
N SER A 42 1.01 -6.39 8.89
CA SER A 42 2.20 -5.66 8.41
C SER A 42 1.90 -4.27 7.82
N HIS A 43 0.64 -3.97 7.52
CA HIS A 43 0.15 -2.67 7.04
C HIS A 43 -0.98 -2.12 7.92
N GLY A 44 -1.35 -2.81 9.00
CA GLY A 44 -2.42 -2.43 9.91
C GLY A 44 -1.92 -1.70 11.15
N LEU A 45 -2.45 -2.10 12.32
CA LEU A 45 -2.25 -1.42 13.60
C LEU A 45 -0.78 -1.35 14.04
N SER A 46 0.03 -2.35 13.67
CA SER A 46 1.46 -2.37 13.97
C SER A 46 2.24 -1.18 13.36
N ARG A 47 1.65 -0.47 12.39
CA ARG A 47 2.26 0.69 11.73
C ARG A 47 1.93 2.03 12.37
N VAL A 48 0.93 2.12 13.24
CA VAL A 48 0.55 3.40 13.85
C VAL A 48 1.70 4.08 14.58
N PRO A 49 2.57 3.38 15.36
CA PRO A 49 3.73 4.01 15.97
C PRO A 49 4.68 4.68 14.96
N MET A 50 4.88 4.07 13.79
CA MET A 50 5.70 4.64 12.71
C MET A 50 5.09 5.94 12.18
N TYR A 51 3.78 5.97 11.89
CA TYR A 51 3.12 7.19 11.41
C TYR A 51 3.17 8.32 12.46
N VAL A 52 2.96 7.99 13.73
CA VAL A 52 3.08 8.96 14.83
C VAL A 52 4.50 9.49 14.97
N ALA A 53 5.51 8.62 14.90
CA ALA A 53 6.92 9.01 14.94
C ALA A 53 7.28 9.95 13.78
N HIS A 54 6.85 9.64 12.56
CA HIS A 54 7.10 10.48 11.39
C HIS A 54 6.41 11.85 11.44
N LEU A 55 5.20 11.94 12.00
CA LEU A 55 4.54 13.22 12.26
C LEU A 55 5.39 14.07 13.23
N ARG A 56 5.80 13.49 14.35
CA ARG A 56 6.60 14.18 15.37
C ARG A 56 7.97 14.60 14.86
N ALA A 57 8.58 13.81 13.98
CA ALA A 57 9.87 14.09 13.37
C ALA A 57 9.80 15.05 12.16
N GLY A 58 8.61 15.54 11.78
CA GLY A 58 8.44 16.44 10.63
C GLY A 58 8.63 15.76 9.27
N ARG A 59 8.67 14.42 9.22
CA ARG A 59 8.73 13.64 7.97
C ARG A 59 7.41 13.63 7.21
N VAL A 60 6.33 14.03 7.88
CA VAL A 60 4.99 14.23 7.32
C VAL A 60 4.43 15.54 7.82
N ASN A 61 3.89 16.36 6.91
CA ASN A 61 3.08 17.51 7.25
C ASN A 61 1.67 17.05 7.64
N GLY A 62 1.41 16.94 8.94
CA GLY A 62 0.12 16.53 9.48
C GLY A 62 -1.04 17.48 9.15
N GLN A 63 -0.77 18.70 8.68
CA GLN A 63 -1.77 19.70 8.30
C GLN A 63 -1.90 19.87 6.77
N ALA A 64 -1.22 19.03 5.99
CA ALA A 64 -1.29 19.10 4.53
C ALA A 64 -2.72 18.83 4.01
N THR A 65 -3.11 19.56 2.97
CA THR A 65 -4.30 19.29 2.18
C THR A 65 -3.85 18.97 0.75
N PRO A 66 -4.19 17.79 0.20
CA PRO A 66 -3.82 17.45 -1.17
C PRO A 66 -4.49 18.38 -2.18
N VAL A 67 -3.77 18.72 -3.25
CA VAL A 67 -4.27 19.62 -4.30
C VAL A 67 -4.02 19.04 -5.69
N ILE A 68 -4.96 19.27 -6.61
CA ILE A 68 -4.76 18.95 -8.03
C ILE A 68 -3.83 20.00 -8.63
N VAL A 69 -2.67 19.58 -9.10
CA VAL A 69 -1.64 20.47 -9.69
C VAL A 69 -1.57 20.38 -11.22
N ALA A 70 -2.11 19.32 -11.81
CA ALA A 70 -2.31 19.22 -13.25
C ALA A 70 -3.51 18.33 -13.57
N GLN A 71 -4.23 18.66 -14.65
CA GLN A 71 -5.35 17.86 -15.12
C GLN A 71 -5.56 17.96 -16.63
N ARG A 72 -6.06 16.88 -17.21
CA ARG A 72 -6.53 16.70 -18.60
C ARG A 72 -7.77 15.79 -18.56
N SER A 73 -8.41 15.57 -19.71
CA SER A 73 -9.64 14.78 -19.81
C SER A 73 -9.53 13.39 -19.19
N SER A 74 -8.38 12.73 -19.35
CA SER A 74 -8.14 11.36 -18.86
C SER A 74 -6.96 11.26 -17.89
N ALA A 75 -6.50 12.38 -17.33
CA ALA A 75 -5.35 12.39 -16.43
C ALA A 75 -5.47 13.46 -15.34
N VAL A 76 -5.04 13.13 -14.13
CA VAL A 76 -4.95 14.06 -13.00
C VAL A 76 -3.69 13.79 -12.19
N LEU A 77 -3.00 14.85 -11.76
CA LEU A 77 -1.87 14.80 -10.86
C LEU A 77 -2.21 15.55 -9.58
N VAL A 78 -2.10 14.86 -8.44
CA VAL A 78 -2.32 15.36 -7.10
C VAL A 78 -0.98 15.52 -6.39
N ASP A 79 -0.75 16.69 -5.80
CA ASP A 79 0.35 16.91 -4.86
C ASP A 79 -0.16 16.63 -3.44
N ALA A 80 0.48 15.71 -2.72
CA ALA A 80 0.14 15.39 -1.34
C ALA A 80 0.66 16.43 -0.33
N ALA A 81 1.46 17.41 -0.78
CA ALA A 81 2.02 18.51 0.02
C ALA A 81 2.76 18.02 1.27
N ASP A 82 3.54 16.94 1.11
CA ASP A 82 4.28 16.24 2.17
C ASP A 82 3.38 15.62 3.27
N GLY A 83 2.07 15.50 3.03
CA GLY A 83 1.11 14.84 3.91
C GLY A 83 1.17 13.31 3.86
N PHE A 84 0.25 12.64 4.58
CA PHE A 84 0.08 11.21 4.37
C PHE A 84 -0.47 10.94 2.97
N ALA A 85 -0.21 9.73 2.47
CA ALA A 85 -0.68 9.32 1.15
C ALA A 85 -2.20 9.18 1.07
N PHE A 86 -2.86 8.76 2.16
CA PHE A 86 -4.26 8.33 2.10
C PHE A 86 -5.24 9.40 1.60
N PRO A 87 -5.24 10.66 2.08
CA PRO A 87 -6.08 11.71 1.49
C PRO A 87 -5.78 11.97 0.02
N ALA A 88 -4.50 11.98 -0.36
CA ALA A 88 -4.09 12.28 -1.74
C ALA A 88 -4.47 11.16 -2.71
N CYS A 89 -4.29 9.90 -2.31
CA CYS A 89 -4.75 8.73 -3.05
C CYS A 89 -6.27 8.73 -3.18
N GLN A 90 -7.01 9.06 -2.10
CA GLN A 90 -8.47 9.14 -2.15
C GLN A 90 -8.93 10.18 -3.19
N LEU A 91 -8.30 11.36 -3.23
CA LEU A 91 -8.59 12.38 -4.24
C LEU A 91 -8.23 11.89 -5.65
N ALA A 92 -7.03 11.34 -5.85
CA ALA A 92 -6.58 10.87 -7.17
C ALA A 92 -7.47 9.75 -7.72
N VAL A 93 -7.86 8.78 -6.89
CA VAL A 93 -8.75 7.68 -7.27
C VAL A 93 -10.15 8.20 -7.61
N ARG A 94 -10.73 9.09 -6.79
CA ARG A 94 -12.04 9.69 -7.07
C ARG A 94 -12.04 10.39 -8.43
N GLU A 95 -11.02 11.20 -8.68
CA GLU A 95 -10.86 11.95 -9.91
C GLU A 95 -10.60 11.04 -11.13
N ALA A 96 -9.90 9.92 -10.94
CA ALA A 96 -9.70 8.91 -11.99
C ALA A 96 -10.99 8.16 -12.32
N ILE A 97 -11.80 7.78 -11.31
CA ILE A 97 -13.13 7.15 -11.52
C ILE A 97 -14.01 8.07 -12.37
N LEU A 98 -14.16 9.33 -11.96
CA LEU A 98 -14.99 10.32 -12.68
C LEU A 98 -14.56 10.50 -14.13
N ARG A 99 -13.25 10.54 -14.40
CA ARG A 99 -12.72 10.69 -15.76
C ARG A 99 -12.88 9.41 -16.57
N ALA A 100 -12.63 8.24 -15.99
CA ALA A 100 -12.77 6.96 -16.67
C ALA A 100 -14.22 6.71 -17.11
N GLN A 101 -15.21 7.09 -16.30
CA GLN A 101 -16.62 7.03 -16.69
C GLN A 101 -16.96 7.93 -17.89
N ALA A 102 -16.23 9.03 -18.06
CA ALA A 102 -16.44 9.96 -19.17
C ALA A 102 -15.62 9.60 -20.43
N SER A 103 -14.40 9.08 -20.28
CA SER A 103 -13.44 8.86 -21.37
C SER A 103 -13.04 7.40 -21.61
N GLY A 104 -13.62 6.46 -20.87
CA GLY A 104 -13.32 5.02 -20.94
C GLY A 104 -12.07 4.58 -20.18
N ILE A 105 -11.09 5.47 -19.99
CA ILE A 105 -9.89 5.23 -19.19
C ILE A 105 -9.41 6.54 -18.56
N ALA A 106 -8.84 6.47 -17.36
CA ALA A 106 -8.15 7.60 -16.76
C ALA A 106 -6.97 7.18 -15.88
N ILE A 107 -6.01 8.09 -15.72
CA ILE A 107 -4.90 7.98 -14.77
C ILE A 107 -5.02 9.02 -13.66
N GLY A 108 -4.96 8.56 -12.42
CA GLY A 108 -4.79 9.39 -11.23
C GLY A 108 -3.40 9.18 -10.64
N ALA A 109 -2.63 10.25 -10.53
CA ALA A 109 -1.26 10.22 -10.03
C ALA A 109 -1.11 11.05 -8.77
N VAL A 110 -0.22 10.64 -7.87
CA VAL A 110 0.13 11.34 -6.65
C VAL A 110 1.64 11.53 -6.56
N LYS A 111 2.08 12.74 -6.19
CA LYS A 111 3.48 13.05 -5.88
C LYS A 111 3.66 13.67 -4.49
N ASN A 112 4.92 13.80 -4.05
CA ASN A 112 5.30 14.37 -2.75
C ASN A 112 4.57 13.71 -1.57
N SER A 113 4.38 12.38 -1.67
CA SER A 113 3.55 11.58 -0.79
C SER A 113 4.39 10.78 0.21
N HIS A 114 3.70 9.95 0.99
CA HIS A 114 4.24 9.06 2.01
C HIS A 114 3.84 7.59 1.71
N HIS A 115 4.10 6.69 2.65
CA HIS A 115 3.64 5.30 2.63
C HIS A 115 2.10 5.23 2.53
N PHE A 116 1.59 4.44 1.58
CA PHE A 116 0.17 4.34 1.26
C PHE A 116 -0.53 3.05 1.75
N GLY A 117 0.11 2.26 2.61
CA GLY A 117 -0.51 1.03 3.12
C GLY A 117 -0.60 -0.08 2.07
N ALA A 118 -1.64 -0.92 2.18
CA ALA A 118 -1.91 -1.96 1.19
C ALA A 118 -2.39 -1.32 -0.12
N ALA A 119 -1.76 -1.67 -1.25
CA ALA A 119 -2.03 -0.98 -2.52
C ALA A 119 -3.48 -1.20 -2.99
N ALA A 120 -4.03 -2.40 -2.80
CA ALA A 120 -5.41 -2.72 -3.16
C ALA A 120 -6.48 -1.98 -2.35
N TYR A 121 -6.16 -1.43 -1.17
CA TYR A 121 -7.12 -0.64 -0.38
C TYR A 121 -7.70 0.53 -1.21
N HIS A 122 -6.84 1.18 -1.98
CA HIS A 122 -7.21 2.35 -2.79
C HIS A 122 -8.07 1.97 -3.99
N LEU A 123 -8.16 0.70 -4.36
CA LEU A 123 -8.94 0.22 -5.51
C LEU A 123 -10.36 -0.22 -5.13
N ALA A 124 -10.71 -0.29 -3.84
CA ALA A 124 -12.08 -0.65 -3.43
C ALA A 124 -13.15 0.28 -4.03
N PRO A 125 -13.01 1.62 -4.01
CA PRO A 125 -13.97 2.52 -4.66
C PRO A 125 -14.05 2.32 -6.19
N VAL A 126 -12.97 1.85 -6.81
CA VAL A 126 -12.93 1.57 -8.26
C VAL A 126 -13.81 0.36 -8.58
N ALA A 127 -13.67 -0.71 -7.80
CA ALA A 127 -14.49 -1.91 -7.92
C ALA A 127 -15.97 -1.63 -7.60
N GLU A 128 -16.25 -0.82 -6.58
CA GLU A 128 -17.61 -0.38 -6.22
C GLU A 128 -18.28 0.40 -7.37
N ALA A 129 -17.51 1.14 -8.15
CA ALA A 129 -17.98 1.83 -9.36
C ALA A 129 -18.11 0.92 -10.59
N ALA A 130 -17.93 -0.40 -10.43
CA ALA A 130 -17.90 -1.40 -11.51
C ALA A 130 -16.82 -1.12 -12.59
N LEU A 131 -15.70 -0.51 -12.19
CA LEU A 131 -14.55 -0.23 -13.04
C LEU A 131 -13.38 -1.15 -12.72
N VAL A 132 -12.51 -1.39 -13.70
CA VAL A 132 -11.24 -2.10 -13.52
C VAL A 132 -10.19 -1.12 -13.01
N GLY A 133 -9.36 -1.54 -12.06
CA GLY A 133 -8.34 -0.69 -11.45
C GLY A 133 -6.97 -1.34 -11.38
N LEU A 134 -5.93 -0.56 -11.63
CA LEU A 134 -4.54 -0.90 -11.34
C LEU A 134 -3.95 0.15 -10.40
N ALA A 135 -3.12 -0.27 -9.44
CA ALA A 135 -2.41 0.61 -8.54
C ALA A 135 -0.92 0.26 -8.50
N PHE A 136 -0.10 1.30 -8.51
CA PHE A 136 1.35 1.24 -8.47
C PHE A 136 1.84 2.25 -7.43
N GLY A 137 2.91 1.90 -6.71
CA GLY A 137 3.56 2.83 -5.79
C GLY A 137 5.03 2.47 -5.65
N ASN A 138 5.88 3.45 -5.37
CA ASN A 138 7.27 3.19 -5.00
C ASN A 138 7.47 3.34 -3.48
N SER A 139 8.64 2.91 -2.99
CA SER A 139 9.00 2.98 -1.57
C SER A 139 10.50 3.28 -1.42
N PRO A 140 10.99 3.57 -0.19
CA PRO A 140 12.42 3.62 0.10
C PRO A 140 13.16 2.40 -0.43
N ALA A 141 14.39 2.61 -0.87
CA ALA A 141 15.20 1.60 -1.53
C ALA A 141 15.35 0.33 -0.67
N ALA A 142 15.02 -0.80 -1.29
CA ALA A 142 15.09 -2.13 -0.69
C ALA A 142 15.67 -3.16 -1.65
N MET A 143 15.52 -2.99 -2.96
CA MET A 143 15.87 -4.00 -3.97
C MET A 143 16.87 -3.47 -5.00
N PRO A 144 17.79 -4.31 -5.51
CA PRO A 144 18.68 -3.94 -6.59
C PRO A 144 18.00 -4.01 -7.97
N ALA A 145 18.57 -3.32 -8.95
CA ALA A 145 18.30 -3.61 -10.35
C ALA A 145 18.80 -5.01 -10.73
N ALA A 146 18.28 -5.55 -11.83
CA ALA A 146 18.75 -6.83 -12.37
C ALA A 146 20.28 -6.80 -12.60
N GLY A 147 20.98 -7.82 -12.12
CA GLY A 147 22.45 -7.90 -12.17
C GLY A 147 23.19 -6.99 -11.19
N GLY A 148 22.47 -6.16 -10.43
CA GLY A 148 23.04 -5.29 -9.40
C GLY A 148 22.98 -5.91 -8.00
N LYS A 149 23.63 -5.22 -7.05
CA LYS A 149 23.66 -5.58 -5.62
C LYS A 149 23.29 -4.45 -4.66
N ARG A 150 23.25 -3.21 -5.17
CA ARG A 150 22.89 -2.02 -4.40
C ARG A 150 21.38 -1.79 -4.49
N ALA A 151 20.73 -1.60 -3.35
CA ALA A 151 19.32 -1.23 -3.32
C ALA A 151 19.10 0.12 -4.02
N ILE A 152 18.19 0.16 -4.99
CA ILE A 152 17.79 1.37 -5.71
C ILE A 152 16.27 1.49 -5.87
N PHE A 153 15.56 0.36 -5.99
CA PHE A 153 14.11 0.31 -6.08
C PHE A 153 13.51 0.03 -4.71
N GLY A 154 12.31 0.52 -4.47
CA GLY A 154 11.52 0.07 -3.34
C GLY A 154 11.03 -1.37 -3.49
N THR A 155 10.14 -1.81 -2.59
CA THR A 155 9.41 -3.07 -2.77
C THR A 155 8.31 -2.98 -3.84
N ASN A 156 8.04 -1.75 -4.31
CA ASN A 156 7.30 -1.39 -5.51
C ASN A 156 6.05 -2.24 -5.79
N PRO A 157 5.02 -2.16 -4.92
CA PRO A 157 3.85 -3.02 -5.07
C PRO A 157 3.06 -2.74 -6.36
N ILE A 158 2.41 -3.80 -6.84
CA ILE A 158 1.40 -3.77 -7.90
C ILE A 158 0.11 -4.34 -7.31
N ALA A 159 -1.00 -3.63 -7.49
CA ALA A 159 -2.32 -4.14 -7.18
C ALA A 159 -3.27 -3.97 -8.37
N ALA A 160 -4.28 -4.83 -8.42
CA ALA A 160 -5.32 -4.80 -9.42
C ALA A 160 -6.67 -5.20 -8.83
N THR A 161 -7.75 -4.63 -9.35
CA THR A 161 -9.11 -5.06 -9.04
C THR A 161 -9.92 -5.24 -10.31
N PHE A 162 -10.69 -6.33 -10.35
CA PHE A 162 -11.61 -6.67 -11.44
C PHE A 162 -13.00 -6.88 -10.83
N PRO A 163 -13.95 -5.94 -11.04
CA PRO A 163 -15.29 -6.03 -10.49
C PRO A 163 -16.07 -7.21 -11.08
N ARG A 164 -17.05 -7.71 -10.31
CA ARG A 164 -17.93 -8.83 -10.67
C ARG A 164 -19.37 -8.47 -10.37
N VAL A 165 -20.30 -8.97 -11.18
CA VAL A 165 -21.73 -8.74 -10.97
C VAL A 165 -22.23 -9.66 -9.86
N GLY A 166 -22.80 -9.08 -8.79
CA GLY A 166 -23.37 -9.85 -7.67
C GLY A 166 -22.36 -10.63 -6.82
N ALA A 167 -21.05 -10.39 -7.00
CA ALA A 167 -19.98 -11.06 -6.28
C ALA A 167 -18.86 -10.08 -5.91
N ARG A 168 -17.98 -10.51 -5.00
CA ARG A 168 -16.79 -9.74 -4.60
C ARG A 168 -15.81 -9.66 -5.77
N PRO A 169 -15.08 -8.54 -5.94
CA PRO A 169 -14.12 -8.38 -7.03
C PRO A 169 -12.96 -9.38 -6.90
N VAL A 170 -12.32 -9.69 -8.03
CA VAL A 170 -10.99 -10.32 -7.99
C VAL A 170 -9.99 -9.24 -7.61
N THR A 171 -9.25 -9.43 -6.51
CA THR A 171 -8.29 -8.45 -6.03
C THR A 171 -6.90 -9.04 -5.91
N VAL A 172 -5.95 -8.43 -6.63
CA VAL A 172 -4.53 -8.77 -6.61
C VAL A 172 -3.78 -7.65 -5.88
N ASP A 173 -2.84 -8.02 -5.02
CA ASP A 173 -2.02 -7.09 -4.25
C ASP A 173 -0.72 -7.79 -3.85
N LEU A 174 0.37 -7.42 -4.54
CA LEU A 174 1.67 -8.08 -4.43
C LEU A 174 2.80 -7.06 -4.29
N SER A 175 3.79 -7.44 -3.48
CA SER A 175 5.08 -6.75 -3.35
C SER A 175 6.06 -7.38 -4.32
N LEU A 176 6.87 -6.61 -5.04
CA LEU A 176 7.85 -7.15 -6.01
C LEU A 176 9.14 -7.66 -5.37
N SER A 177 9.23 -7.64 -4.04
CA SER A 177 10.28 -8.31 -3.26
C SER A 177 9.90 -9.75 -2.93
N GLU A 178 10.90 -10.64 -2.91
CA GLU A 178 10.72 -12.07 -2.60
C GLU A 178 10.08 -12.29 -1.22
N ALA A 179 10.44 -11.45 -0.25
CA ALA A 179 9.84 -11.43 1.08
C ALA A 179 9.39 -10.01 1.45
N ALA A 180 8.52 -9.90 2.45
CA ALA A 180 8.19 -8.59 3.02
C ALA A 180 9.30 -8.13 3.99
N ARG A 181 9.73 -6.86 3.92
CA ARG A 181 10.80 -6.33 4.79
C ARG A 181 10.50 -6.53 6.29
N GLY A 182 9.22 -6.45 6.67
CA GLY A 182 8.78 -6.72 8.03
C GLY A 182 9.08 -8.15 8.51
N LYS A 183 9.03 -9.16 7.63
CA LYS A 183 9.41 -10.54 7.99
C LYS A 183 10.90 -10.64 8.30
N LEU A 184 11.74 -9.98 7.49
CA LEU A 184 13.18 -9.86 7.74
C LEU A 184 13.46 -9.20 9.11
N MET A 185 12.75 -8.11 9.42
CA MET A 185 12.89 -7.43 10.72
C MET A 185 12.49 -8.29 11.90
N VAL A 186 11.42 -9.09 11.76
CA VAL A 186 11.01 -10.03 12.82
C VAL A 186 12.05 -11.11 13.02
N ALA A 187 12.56 -11.72 11.94
CA ALA A 187 13.62 -12.72 12.01
C ALA A 187 14.90 -12.15 12.67
N ALA A 188 15.32 -10.96 12.28
CA ALA A 188 16.48 -10.28 12.85
C ALA A 188 16.32 -9.96 14.35
N LYS A 189 15.12 -9.55 14.78
CA LYS A 189 14.80 -9.33 16.21
C LYS A 189 14.84 -10.62 17.02
N LYS A 190 14.42 -11.74 16.43
CA LYS A 190 14.43 -13.06 17.08
C LYS A 190 15.77 -13.78 16.99
N GLY A 191 16.71 -13.30 16.16
CA GLY A 191 17.95 -14.01 15.85
C GLY A 191 17.71 -15.29 15.03
N GLU A 192 16.60 -15.36 14.29
CA GLU A 192 16.25 -16.50 13.43
C GLU A 192 16.86 -16.31 12.03
N PRO A 193 17.31 -17.39 11.37
CA PRO A 193 17.79 -17.32 9.99
C PRO A 193 16.64 -17.04 9.01
N ILE A 194 16.97 -16.42 7.88
CA ILE A 194 16.07 -16.25 6.73
C ILE A 194 16.37 -17.29 5.64
N PRO A 195 15.37 -17.69 4.84
CA PRO A 195 15.60 -18.51 3.66
C PRO A 195 16.60 -17.87 2.69
N LEU A 196 17.44 -18.71 2.08
CA LEU A 196 18.30 -18.27 0.98
C LEU A 196 17.45 -17.71 -0.17
N GLY A 197 17.90 -16.62 -0.78
CA GLY A 197 17.16 -15.94 -1.84
C GLY A 197 16.25 -14.81 -1.36
N TRP A 198 16.15 -14.56 -0.05
CA TRP A 198 15.41 -13.40 0.46
C TRP A 198 16.21 -12.10 0.42
N ALA A 199 17.52 -12.17 0.67
CA ALA A 199 18.37 -10.99 0.77
C ALA A 199 19.83 -11.25 0.40
N LEU A 200 20.53 -10.15 0.13
CA LEU A 200 21.97 -10.02 0.00
C LEU A 200 22.52 -9.24 1.18
N ASP A 201 23.75 -9.53 1.60
CA ASP A 201 24.50 -8.73 2.57
C ASP A 201 25.01 -7.40 1.96
N GLN A 202 25.74 -6.61 2.76
CA GLN A 202 26.34 -5.33 2.33
C GLN A 202 27.37 -5.48 1.19
N HIS A 203 27.94 -6.67 0.99
CA HIS A 203 28.90 -6.97 -0.07
C HIS A 203 28.22 -7.46 -1.36
N GLY A 204 26.92 -7.75 -1.29
CA GLY A 204 26.08 -8.27 -2.37
C GLY A 204 26.07 -9.79 -2.46
N GLN A 205 26.46 -10.50 -1.40
CA GLN A 205 26.44 -11.96 -1.36
C GLN A 205 25.11 -12.46 -0.77
N PRO A 206 24.52 -13.54 -1.31
CA PRO A 206 23.34 -14.17 -0.71
C PRO A 206 23.58 -14.51 0.77
N THR A 207 22.63 -14.18 1.63
CA THR A 207 22.75 -14.41 3.08
C THR A 207 21.51 -15.08 3.66
N THR A 208 21.72 -15.88 4.70
CA THR A 208 20.66 -16.41 5.58
C THR A 208 20.62 -15.70 6.93
N ASP A 209 21.54 -14.75 7.17
CA ASP A 209 21.51 -13.90 8.35
C ASP A 209 20.58 -12.71 8.12
N ALA A 210 19.54 -12.60 8.96
CA ALA A 210 18.52 -11.57 8.83
C ALA A 210 19.05 -10.14 9.09
N LYS A 211 20.06 -9.97 9.95
CA LYS A 211 20.68 -8.67 10.24
C LYS A 211 21.56 -8.23 9.07
N GLU A 212 22.37 -9.12 8.54
CA GLU A 212 23.16 -8.86 7.33
C GLU A 212 22.25 -8.53 6.14
N GLY A 213 21.15 -9.26 5.97
CA GLY A 213 20.16 -8.99 4.92
C GLY A 213 19.43 -7.65 5.07
N LEU A 214 19.23 -7.16 6.31
CA LEU A 214 18.66 -5.83 6.57
C LEU A 214 19.64 -4.69 6.28
N ALA A 215 20.93 -4.93 6.51
CA ALA A 215 22.01 -4.00 6.19
C ALA A 215 22.35 -3.97 4.69
N GLY A 216 22.09 -5.07 3.98
CA GLY A 216 22.23 -5.18 2.54
C GLY A 216 20.94 -4.86 1.76
N SER A 217 20.53 -5.78 0.89
CA SER A 217 19.36 -5.58 0.01
C SER A 217 18.46 -6.80 -0.05
N MET A 218 17.17 -6.57 -0.23
CA MET A 218 16.19 -7.62 -0.48
C MET A 218 16.21 -8.02 -1.95
N LEU A 219 15.97 -9.30 -2.23
CA LEU A 219 15.92 -9.78 -3.61
C LEU A 219 14.53 -9.58 -4.24
N PRO A 220 14.44 -9.24 -5.54
CA PRO A 220 13.18 -9.18 -6.27
C PRO A 220 12.56 -10.57 -6.46
N MET A 221 11.23 -10.63 -6.43
CA MET A 221 10.49 -11.86 -6.71
C MET A 221 10.83 -12.41 -8.10
N GLY A 222 11.04 -13.71 -8.23
CA GLY A 222 11.34 -14.30 -9.54
C GLY A 222 12.58 -13.72 -10.24
N GLY A 223 13.53 -13.17 -9.46
CA GLY A 223 14.81 -12.65 -9.93
C GLY A 223 14.68 -11.50 -10.93
N THR A 224 15.31 -11.65 -12.10
CA THR A 224 15.36 -10.61 -13.15
C THR A 224 13.97 -10.11 -13.55
N LYS A 225 12.94 -10.98 -13.56
CA LYS A 225 11.58 -10.57 -13.95
C LYS A 225 10.96 -9.62 -12.92
N GLY A 226 11.08 -9.90 -11.62
CA GLY A 226 10.61 -8.99 -10.58
C GLY A 226 11.39 -7.67 -10.57
N ALA A 227 12.70 -7.72 -10.85
CA ALA A 227 13.50 -6.51 -11.00
C ALA A 227 13.03 -5.62 -12.16
N MET A 228 12.68 -6.23 -13.30
CA MET A 228 12.12 -5.50 -14.45
C MET A 228 10.72 -4.94 -14.17
N LEU A 229 9.87 -5.69 -13.46
CA LEU A 229 8.59 -5.18 -12.99
C LEU A 229 8.80 -3.99 -12.03
N ALA A 230 9.79 -4.07 -11.13
CA ALA A 230 10.07 -2.98 -10.19
C ALA A 230 10.54 -1.73 -10.91
N LEU A 231 11.33 -1.88 -11.99
CA LEU A 231 11.70 -0.78 -12.88
C LEU A 231 10.48 -0.16 -13.56
N ILE A 232 9.54 -0.96 -14.07
CA ILE A 232 8.29 -0.45 -14.66
C ILE A 232 7.53 0.38 -13.63
N VAL A 233 7.36 -0.12 -12.41
CA VAL A 233 6.70 0.61 -11.32
C VAL A 233 7.46 1.90 -11.01
N GLU A 234 8.78 1.86 -10.90
CA GLU A 234 9.58 3.05 -10.60
C GLU A 234 9.42 4.11 -11.69
N LEU A 235 9.44 3.74 -12.97
CA LEU A 235 9.25 4.67 -14.09
C LEU A 235 7.84 5.25 -14.14
N LEU A 236 6.81 4.41 -13.98
CA LEU A 236 5.42 4.87 -13.92
C LEU A 236 5.22 5.86 -12.77
N VAL A 237 5.78 5.57 -11.59
CA VAL A 237 5.55 6.36 -10.39
C VAL A 237 6.43 7.59 -10.33
N THR A 238 7.72 7.49 -10.60
CA THR A 238 8.65 8.62 -10.41
C THR A 238 8.69 9.50 -11.63
N SER A 239 8.84 8.92 -12.82
CA SER A 239 9.07 9.68 -14.06
C SER A 239 7.79 10.36 -14.55
N LEU A 240 6.61 9.76 -14.36
CA LEU A 240 5.35 10.40 -14.76
C LEU A 240 4.84 11.44 -13.78
N THR A 241 5.12 11.28 -12.48
CA THR A 241 4.55 12.16 -11.43
C THR A 241 5.53 13.22 -10.96
N GLY A 242 6.83 13.03 -11.20
CA GLY A 242 7.91 13.83 -10.62
C GLY A 242 8.05 13.62 -9.12
N ALA A 243 7.68 12.44 -8.61
CA ALA A 243 8.02 11.97 -7.27
C ALA A 243 9.48 11.53 -7.18
N ARG A 244 10.01 11.44 -5.96
CA ARG A 244 11.36 10.96 -5.70
C ARG A 244 11.51 9.46 -5.99
N PHE A 245 12.71 9.09 -6.41
CA PHE A 245 13.15 7.70 -6.51
C PHE A 245 13.24 7.05 -5.13
N GLY A 246 13.11 5.73 -5.08
CA GLY A 246 13.24 4.97 -3.83
C GLY A 246 14.57 5.24 -3.10
N MET A 247 15.66 5.45 -3.83
CA MET A 247 16.98 5.76 -3.25
C MET A 247 17.12 7.20 -2.69
N GLU A 248 16.18 8.09 -2.98
CA GLU A 248 16.14 9.44 -2.44
C GLU A 248 15.23 9.56 -1.21
N ALA A 249 14.56 8.47 -0.82
CA ALA A 249 13.64 8.41 0.31
C ALA A 249 14.27 7.61 1.45
N ASP A 250 14.34 8.21 2.64
CA ASP A 250 14.85 7.52 3.82
C ASP A 250 13.89 6.43 4.30
N SER A 251 14.44 5.39 4.93
CA SER A 251 13.70 4.23 5.43
C SER A 251 12.44 4.62 6.21
N PHE A 252 11.34 3.90 5.98
CA PHE A 252 10.13 4.04 6.80
C PHE A 252 10.27 3.44 8.21
N PHE A 253 11.36 2.73 8.48
CA PHE A 253 11.56 2.03 9.75
C PHE A 253 12.44 2.80 10.73
N GLU A 254 12.87 4.00 10.34
CA GLU A 254 13.62 4.92 11.18
C GLU A 254 12.73 6.11 11.55
N GLU A 255 12.82 6.58 12.79
CA GLU A 255 11.99 7.72 13.24
C GLU A 255 12.36 9.02 12.51
N LYS A 256 13.66 9.28 12.37
CA LYS A 256 14.20 10.46 11.70
C LYS A 256 14.54 10.15 10.25
N GLY A 257 14.63 11.20 9.45
CA GLY A 257 14.92 11.12 8.02
C GLY A 257 14.25 12.27 7.29
N ASN A 258 14.35 12.25 5.98
CA ASN A 258 13.70 13.22 5.12
C ASN A 258 12.19 12.98 5.01
N GLN A 259 11.51 13.97 4.42
CA GLN A 259 10.22 13.77 3.79
C GLN A 259 10.43 12.88 2.56
N PRO A 260 9.80 11.68 2.50
CA PRO A 260 10.09 10.70 1.45
C PRO A 260 9.79 11.20 0.05
N ARG A 261 8.71 11.99 -0.10
CA ARG A 261 8.22 12.53 -1.38
C ARG A 261 8.09 11.49 -2.50
N ILE A 262 7.73 10.27 -2.12
CA ILE A 262 7.43 9.17 -3.04
C ILE A 262 6.07 9.39 -3.72
N GLY A 263 5.67 8.49 -4.61
CA GLY A 263 4.48 8.65 -5.43
C GLY A 263 3.61 7.41 -5.56
N GLN A 264 2.46 7.61 -6.18
CA GLN A 264 1.49 6.57 -6.51
C GLN A 264 0.85 6.84 -7.88
N VAL A 265 0.46 5.77 -8.57
CA VAL A 265 -0.28 5.84 -9.84
C VAL A 265 -1.44 4.86 -9.80
N PHE A 266 -2.61 5.33 -10.22
CA PHE A 266 -3.84 4.58 -10.36
C PHE A 266 -4.33 4.66 -11.81
N ILE A 267 -4.56 3.51 -12.44
CA ILE A 267 -5.16 3.45 -13.77
C ILE A 267 -6.55 2.85 -13.60
N VAL A 268 -7.57 3.56 -14.08
CA VAL A 268 -8.97 3.16 -13.99
C VAL A 268 -9.54 3.01 -15.39
N ILE A 269 -10.18 1.88 -15.66
CA ILE A 269 -10.69 1.51 -16.99
C ILE A 269 -12.16 1.14 -16.86
N ASP A 270 -13.00 1.74 -17.71
CA ASP A 270 -14.39 1.36 -17.89
C ASP A 270 -14.48 0.17 -18.86
N PRO A 271 -14.95 -1.01 -18.41
CA PRO A 271 -15.18 -2.15 -19.31
C PRO A 271 -16.13 -1.81 -20.47
N GLY A 272 -17.07 -0.89 -20.26
CA GLY A 272 -18.02 -0.41 -21.25
C GLY A 272 -17.37 0.30 -22.44
N ALA A 273 -16.17 0.83 -22.27
CA ALA A 273 -15.43 1.51 -23.34
C ALA A 273 -14.66 0.55 -24.27
N LEU A 274 -14.59 -0.74 -23.95
CA LEU A 274 -13.88 -1.77 -24.72
C LEU A 274 -14.87 -2.83 -25.23
N GLY A 275 -14.77 -4.06 -24.73
CA GLY A 275 -15.64 -5.18 -25.13
C GLY A 275 -17.09 -5.04 -24.67
N GLY A 276 -17.43 -4.02 -23.87
CA GLY A 276 -18.74 -3.84 -23.28
C GLY A 276 -18.89 -4.57 -21.94
N THR A 277 -19.73 -4.04 -21.05
CA THR A 277 -19.91 -4.55 -19.69
C THR A 277 -20.44 -5.98 -19.64
N ALA A 278 -21.33 -6.36 -20.57
CA ALA A 278 -21.89 -7.72 -20.64
C ALA A 278 -20.82 -8.76 -21.02
N ALA A 279 -20.03 -8.48 -22.07
CA ALA A 279 -18.94 -9.36 -22.46
C ALA A 279 -17.87 -9.43 -21.36
N TYR A 280 -17.51 -8.29 -20.76
CA TYR A 280 -16.58 -8.28 -19.63
C TYR A 280 -17.04 -9.20 -18.49
N ALA A 281 -18.31 -9.09 -18.06
CA ALA A 281 -18.85 -9.92 -16.99
C ALA A 281 -18.80 -11.42 -17.34
N GLU A 282 -19.21 -11.79 -18.56
CA GLU A 282 -19.12 -13.18 -19.05
C GLU A 282 -17.67 -13.68 -19.05
N ARG A 283 -16.71 -12.89 -19.55
CA ARG A 283 -15.31 -13.30 -19.65
C ARG A 283 -14.63 -13.46 -18.28
N VAL A 284 -14.95 -12.61 -17.30
CA VAL A 284 -14.43 -12.76 -15.93
C VAL A 284 -14.95 -14.06 -15.31
N GLU A 285 -16.25 -14.33 -15.40
CA GLU A 285 -16.83 -15.56 -14.86
C GLU A 285 -16.34 -16.81 -15.57
N ALA A 286 -16.19 -16.77 -16.90
CA ALA A 286 -15.64 -17.87 -17.68
C ALA A 286 -14.19 -18.20 -17.28
N LEU A 287 -13.35 -17.17 -17.09
CA LEU A 287 -11.97 -17.37 -16.65
C LEU A 287 -11.91 -17.94 -15.23
N LEU A 288 -12.72 -17.41 -14.30
CA LEU A 288 -12.78 -17.92 -12.93
C LEU A 288 -13.31 -19.36 -12.89
N GLY A 289 -14.33 -19.69 -13.69
CA GLY A 289 -14.84 -21.05 -13.83
C GLY A 289 -13.77 -22.02 -14.31
N ALA A 290 -12.95 -21.62 -15.29
CA ALA A 290 -11.83 -22.43 -15.77
C ALA A 290 -10.70 -22.57 -14.73
N MET A 291 -10.40 -21.51 -13.97
CA MET A 291 -9.37 -21.54 -12.92
C MET A 291 -9.76 -22.42 -11.73
N LEU A 292 -11.03 -22.41 -11.35
CA LEU A 292 -11.54 -23.06 -10.13
C LEU A 292 -11.92 -24.53 -10.33
N VAL A 293 -11.56 -25.13 -11.47
CA VAL A 293 -11.70 -26.59 -11.69
C VAL A 293 -10.79 -27.36 -10.73
N ASP A 294 -9.62 -26.81 -10.41
CA ASP A 294 -8.67 -27.41 -9.46
C ASP A 294 -9.01 -27.01 -8.02
N ASP A 295 -9.22 -27.99 -7.14
CA ASP A 295 -9.69 -27.82 -5.75
C ASP A 295 -8.81 -26.93 -4.86
N GLU A 296 -7.54 -26.72 -5.22
CA GLU A 296 -6.60 -25.87 -4.48
C GLU A 296 -6.56 -24.42 -4.99
N VAL A 297 -7.09 -24.14 -6.18
CA VAL A 297 -7.08 -22.79 -6.75
C VAL A 297 -8.07 -21.90 -6.01
N ARG A 298 -7.67 -20.65 -5.74
CA ARG A 298 -8.47 -19.68 -5.00
C ARG A 298 -8.57 -18.40 -5.81
N VAL A 299 -9.74 -17.75 -5.71
CA VAL A 299 -9.91 -16.40 -6.26
C VAL A 299 -9.06 -15.41 -5.44
N PRO A 300 -8.15 -14.64 -6.08
CA PRO A 300 -7.41 -13.59 -5.39
C PRO A 300 -8.32 -12.61 -4.66
N GLY A 301 -7.97 -12.28 -3.40
CA GLY A 301 -8.73 -11.37 -2.53
C GLY A 301 -9.70 -12.06 -1.58
N TYR A 302 -10.36 -13.14 -2.00
CA TYR A 302 -11.48 -13.76 -1.27
C TYR A 302 -11.17 -14.16 0.17
N ARG A 303 -9.94 -14.66 0.42
CA ARG A 303 -9.50 -14.99 1.78
C ARG A 303 -9.52 -13.75 2.68
N ARG A 304 -9.01 -12.61 2.21
CA ARG A 304 -8.95 -11.35 2.96
C ARG A 304 -10.35 -10.81 3.19
N ASP A 305 -11.21 -10.87 2.18
CA ASP A 305 -12.60 -10.43 2.30
C ASP A 305 -13.38 -11.27 3.32
N GLY A 306 -13.15 -12.58 3.36
CA GLY A 306 -13.75 -13.45 4.37
C GLY A 306 -13.32 -13.10 5.79
N ILE A 307 -12.03 -12.81 5.99
CA ILE A 307 -11.51 -12.36 7.30
C ILE A 307 -12.12 -11.01 7.68
N ALA A 308 -12.18 -10.06 6.73
CA ALA A 308 -12.75 -8.74 6.97
C ALA A 308 -14.25 -8.78 7.29
N ALA A 309 -15.03 -9.61 6.59
CA ALA A 309 -16.45 -9.80 6.87
C ALA A 309 -16.67 -10.37 8.27
N ARG A 310 -15.83 -11.32 8.70
CA ARG A 310 -15.87 -11.84 10.06
C ARG A 310 -15.47 -10.79 11.10
N ALA A 311 -14.41 -10.03 10.84
CA ALA A 311 -13.94 -8.95 11.71
C ALA A 311 -14.96 -7.83 11.87
N ALA A 312 -15.81 -7.57 10.86
CA ALA A 312 -16.88 -6.60 10.94
C ALA A 312 -18.00 -6.99 11.93
N ILE A 313 -18.20 -8.30 12.14
CA ILE A 313 -19.23 -8.84 13.04
C ILE A 313 -18.65 -9.11 14.44
N GLU A 314 -17.50 -9.79 14.49
CA GLU A 314 -16.91 -10.29 15.74
C GLU A 314 -15.92 -9.29 16.37
N GLY A 315 -15.46 -8.30 15.61
CA GLY A 315 -14.30 -7.48 15.95
C GLY A 315 -12.98 -8.18 15.60
N VAL A 316 -11.87 -7.54 15.97
CA VAL A 316 -10.52 -8.06 15.76
C VAL A 316 -9.87 -8.40 17.10
N GLU A 317 -9.15 -9.51 17.16
CA GLU A 317 -8.24 -9.80 18.26
C GLU A 317 -6.91 -9.07 18.03
N VAL A 318 -6.64 -8.04 18.83
CA VAL A 318 -5.39 -7.28 18.75
C VAL A 318 -4.43 -7.76 19.83
N PRO A 319 -3.22 -8.26 19.47
CA PRO A 319 -2.22 -8.66 20.45
C PRO A 319 -1.87 -7.51 21.40
N GLU A 320 -1.64 -7.81 22.69
CA GLU A 320 -1.33 -6.80 23.70
C GLU A 320 -0.08 -5.97 23.33
N ALA A 321 0.91 -6.62 22.71
CA ALA A 321 2.13 -5.96 22.21
C ALA A 321 1.87 -4.88 21.13
N VAL A 322 0.72 -4.92 20.46
CA VAL A 322 0.28 -3.89 19.50
C VAL A 322 -0.69 -2.92 20.17
N LEU A 323 -1.62 -3.41 20.98
CA LEU A 323 -2.67 -2.60 21.59
C LEU A 323 -2.12 -1.63 22.66
N LYS A 324 -1.18 -2.06 23.51
CA LYS A 324 -0.65 -1.23 24.59
C LYS A 324 0.05 0.04 24.06
N PRO A 325 0.98 -0.03 23.08
CA PRO A 325 1.55 1.17 22.47
C PRO A 325 0.49 2.10 21.86
N LEU A 326 -0.57 1.56 21.24
CA LEU A 326 -1.65 2.38 20.67
C LEU A 326 -2.40 3.18 21.74
N LEU A 327 -2.74 2.53 22.85
CA LEU A 327 -3.40 3.18 23.99
C LEU A 327 -2.51 4.29 24.57
N GLU A 328 -1.22 4.02 24.75
CA GLU A 328 -0.25 5.01 25.23
C GLU A 328 -0.11 6.22 24.28
N LEU A 329 -0.11 5.97 22.97
CA LEU A 329 -0.06 7.05 21.97
C LEU A 329 -1.34 7.89 21.96
N ALA A 330 -2.49 7.26 22.13
CA ALA A 330 -3.79 7.94 22.15
C ALA A 330 -4.06 8.71 23.47
N ALA A 331 -3.47 8.30 24.59
CA ALA A 331 -3.67 8.93 25.90
C ALA A 331 -2.89 10.25 26.09
N ARG A 332 -1.91 10.55 25.23
CA ARG A 332 -1.04 11.74 25.36
C ARG A 332 -1.72 13.08 25.00
N THR A 333 -3.05 13.12 24.95
CA THR A 333 -3.86 14.30 24.59
C THR A 333 -3.99 15.39 25.68
N SER A 334 -3.34 15.25 26.84
CA SER A 334 -3.62 16.13 28.01
C SER A 334 -2.48 17.09 28.38
N GLY A 335 -1.69 17.58 27.42
CA GLY A 335 -0.59 18.51 27.76
C GLY A 335 -0.09 19.31 26.59
N ARG A 336 -0.85 20.33 26.19
CA ARG A 336 -0.39 21.58 25.57
C ARG A 336 -1.51 22.61 25.60
#